data_AF-A0A8C9RC21-F1
#
_entry.id   AF-A0A8C9RC21-F1
#
_cell.length_a   1.000
_cell.length_b   1.000
_cell.length_c   1.000
_cell.angle_alpha   90.00
_cell.angle_beta   90.00
_cell.angle_gamma   90.00
#
_symmetry.space_group_name_H-M   'P 1'
#
loop_
_entity.id
_entity.type
_entity.pdbx_description
1 polymer ?
#
loop_
_entity_poly.entity_id
_entity_poly.type
_entity_poly.pdbx_seq_one_letter_code
_entity_poly.pdbx_strand_id
1 'polypeptide(L)'
;MLPCARWLQPALVFFSSALLTWGGNCPPSCLCPDPHTVDCSGQGLTRLPDSIPLDVRRLLLSNNWIPRIPSDFLVLYSDLVYLDLRNNSLSQIEPGTLSTSSRLVFLDLGSNNLTEISKGTFGESRSLIKLRLGSNPYLSRVSKDAFQGLTSLRELELERNALSGLQVGALSQLPSLRLVRLEGNPWVCNCNFANLFTWLMENRHKLPNGDLECSLPMDGRTVALSQLSQESFRKCQETLTLTDLLIIIFSGISVSVAAIMASFFLASTVHCFQRWSKGSKGDDEESEE
;
A
#
# COMPACT_ATOMS: atom_id res chain seq x y z
N MET A 1 -26.26 87.02 18.08
CA MET A 1 -24.80 87.22 18.04
C MET A 1 -24.15 85.87 17.78
N LEU A 2 -23.58 85.68 16.58
CA LEU A 2 -22.62 84.62 16.20
C LEU A 2 -21.22 84.97 16.78
N PRO A 3 -20.20 84.08 16.88
CA PRO A 3 -19.77 83.04 15.90
C PRO A 3 -19.50 81.64 16.53
N CYS A 4 -19.63 80.48 15.85
CA CYS A 4 -18.95 79.90 14.68
C CYS A 4 -17.59 79.24 14.98
N ALA A 5 -17.52 77.89 15.10
CA ALA A 5 -16.42 77.04 14.60
C ALA A 5 -16.66 75.51 14.77
N ARG A 6 -16.79 74.82 13.62
CA ARG A 6 -16.22 73.50 13.21
C ARG A 6 -16.55 72.23 14.02
N TRP A 7 -17.46 71.37 13.55
CA TRP A 7 -17.27 70.26 12.55
C TRP A 7 -16.25 69.17 12.97
N LEU A 8 -16.72 68.02 13.48
CA LEU A 8 -16.69 66.70 12.78
C LEU A 8 -17.40 65.59 13.59
N GLN A 9 -18.08 64.72 12.86
CA GLN A 9 -18.91 63.58 13.28
C GLN A 9 -18.12 62.34 13.74
N PRO A 10 -18.79 61.32 14.34
CA PRO A 10 -18.17 60.13 14.93
C PRO A 10 -17.80 59.09 13.86
N ALA A 11 -16.59 58.56 13.90
CA ALA A 11 -16.17 57.39 13.12
C ALA A 11 -16.39 56.12 13.98
N LEU A 12 -17.38 55.29 13.64
CA LEU A 12 -17.21 54.01 12.92
C LEU A 12 -16.30 53.04 13.71
N VAL A 13 -16.87 52.09 14.46
CA VAL A 13 -17.15 50.71 14.00
C VAL A 13 -16.17 50.29 12.93
N PHE A 14 -15.14 49.54 13.34
CA PHE A 14 -14.62 48.32 12.71
C PHE A 14 -13.35 47.98 13.49
N PHE A 15 -13.48 47.16 14.54
CA PHE A 15 -12.34 46.43 15.09
C PHE A 15 -11.96 45.39 14.04
N SER A 16 -11.14 45.83 13.08
CA SER A 16 -10.51 45.00 12.08
C SER A 16 -9.55 44.04 12.80
N SER A 17 -9.94 42.79 12.88
CA SER A 17 -9.08 41.63 13.15
C SER A 17 -8.10 41.43 11.98
N ALA A 18 -7.20 42.40 11.79
CA ALA A 18 -6.13 42.36 10.80
C ALA A 18 -4.81 42.76 11.48
N LEU A 19 -4.45 42.02 12.53
CA LEU A 19 -3.11 41.99 13.09
C LEU A 19 -2.64 40.54 13.10
N LEU A 20 -2.17 40.09 11.94
CA LEU A 20 -1.29 38.95 11.73
C LEU A 20 -0.83 38.99 10.26
N THR A 21 -0.18 40.09 9.87
CA THR A 21 0.93 39.92 8.92
C THR A 21 2.10 39.47 9.78
N TRP A 22 2.82 38.44 9.34
CA TRP A 22 4.28 38.25 9.46
C TRP A 22 4.63 36.85 8.94
N GLY A 23 5.46 36.81 7.90
CA GLY A 23 5.89 35.61 7.17
C GLY A 23 5.56 35.72 5.69
N GLY A 24 6.44 36.33 4.89
CA GLY A 24 6.26 36.46 3.45
C GLY A 24 6.20 35.08 2.78
N ASN A 25 5.23 34.91 1.88
CA ASN A 25 4.95 33.72 1.04
C ASN A 25 3.90 32.73 1.56
N CYS A 26 2.86 33.19 2.26
CA CYS A 26 1.66 32.38 2.42
C CYS A 26 0.86 32.30 1.09
N PRO A 27 0.39 31.12 0.65
CA PRO A 27 -0.47 31.02 -0.52
C PRO A 27 -1.76 31.85 -0.36
N PRO A 28 -2.28 32.49 -1.41
CA PRO A 28 -3.39 33.45 -1.30
C PRO A 28 -4.72 32.82 -0.83
N SER A 29 -4.90 31.52 -1.05
CA SER A 29 -6.09 30.77 -0.61
C SER A 29 -5.90 30.09 0.75
N CYS A 30 -4.78 30.33 1.45
CA CYS A 30 -4.43 29.58 2.66
C CYS A 30 -4.14 30.50 3.84
N LEU A 31 -4.21 29.94 5.04
CA LEU A 31 -3.84 30.57 6.29
C LEU A 31 -2.49 30.02 6.75
N CYS A 32 -1.58 30.89 7.17
CA CYS A 32 -0.30 30.49 7.74
C CYS A 32 -0.24 30.92 9.21
N PRO A 33 -0.69 30.09 10.15
CA PRO A 33 -0.76 30.45 11.57
C PRO A 33 0.62 30.57 12.23
N ASP A 34 1.60 29.84 11.71
CA ASP A 34 3.00 29.90 12.15
C ASP A 34 3.94 29.74 10.94
N PRO A 35 5.24 30.07 11.06
CA PRO A 35 6.17 30.10 9.92
C PRO A 35 6.34 28.76 9.18
N HIS A 36 6.00 27.63 9.80
CA HIS A 36 6.20 26.30 9.24
C HIS A 36 4.89 25.54 9.03
N THR A 37 3.74 26.20 9.22
CA THR A 37 2.41 25.62 9.03
C THR A 37 1.66 26.37 7.94
N VAL A 38 1.17 25.62 6.96
CA VAL A 38 0.29 26.12 5.92
C VAL A 38 -1.03 25.36 6.01
N ASP A 39 -2.11 26.09 6.26
CA ASP A 39 -3.47 25.57 6.35
C ASP A 39 -4.31 26.05 5.17
N CYS A 40 -4.58 25.14 4.25
CA CYS A 40 -5.40 25.33 3.07
C CYS A 40 -6.70 24.50 3.16
N SER A 41 -7.15 24.17 4.37
CA SER A 41 -8.30 23.29 4.57
C SER A 41 -9.60 23.98 4.17
N GLY A 42 -10.50 23.25 3.49
CA GLY A 42 -11.85 23.76 3.18
C GLY A 42 -11.91 24.87 2.12
N GLN A 43 -10.87 25.01 1.30
CA GLN A 43 -10.72 26.12 0.34
C GLN A 43 -11.24 25.78 -1.06
N GLY A 44 -11.83 24.60 -1.25
CA GLY A 44 -12.33 24.14 -2.54
C GLY A 44 -11.24 23.89 -3.57
N LEU A 45 -10.02 23.54 -3.13
CA LEU A 45 -8.88 23.33 -4.01
C LEU A 45 -9.10 22.09 -4.89
N THR A 46 -8.91 22.25 -6.20
CA THR A 46 -8.96 21.15 -7.18
C THR A 46 -7.56 20.63 -7.56
N ARG A 47 -6.52 21.30 -7.06
CA ARG A 47 -5.11 20.97 -7.25
C ARG A 47 -4.30 21.44 -6.04
N LEU A 48 -3.08 20.93 -5.90
CA LEU A 48 -2.16 21.41 -4.87
C LEU A 48 -1.74 22.86 -5.16
N PRO A 49 -1.53 23.70 -4.13
CA PRO A 49 -1.08 25.07 -4.33
C PRO A 49 0.40 25.12 -4.75
N ASP A 50 0.72 25.96 -5.73
CA ASP A 50 2.06 26.06 -6.32
C ASP A 50 3.05 26.91 -5.48
N SER A 51 2.53 27.67 -4.51
CA SER A 51 3.27 28.71 -3.75
C SER A 51 3.44 28.38 -2.27
N ILE A 52 3.76 27.12 -1.96
CA ILE A 52 4.02 26.68 -0.58
C ILE A 52 5.49 26.96 -0.21
N PRO A 53 5.78 27.57 0.95
CA PRO A 53 7.13 27.72 1.48
C PRO A 53 7.89 26.38 1.54
N LEU A 54 9.16 26.37 1.13
CA LEU A 54 9.97 25.15 1.06
C LEU A 54 10.32 24.56 2.43
N ASP A 55 10.30 25.39 3.48
CA ASP A 55 10.58 25.03 4.87
C ASP A 55 9.30 24.64 5.66
N VAL A 56 8.20 24.37 4.95
CA VAL A 56 6.94 23.91 5.55
C VAL A 56 7.16 22.57 6.25
N ARG A 57 6.67 22.48 7.50
CA ARG A 57 6.70 21.25 8.31
C ARG A 57 5.32 20.64 8.48
N ARG A 58 4.27 21.48 8.42
CA ARG A 58 2.88 21.05 8.60
C ARG A 58 2.05 21.60 7.46
N LEU A 59 1.52 20.71 6.63
CA LEU A 59 0.68 21.06 5.50
C LEU A 59 -0.70 20.45 5.69
N LEU A 60 -1.71 21.31 5.84
CA LEU A 60 -3.11 20.93 6.03
C LEU A 60 -3.87 21.24 4.75
N LEU A 61 -4.32 20.21 4.05
CA LEU A 61 -5.03 20.29 2.79
C LEU A 61 -6.38 19.55 2.87
N SER A 62 -6.91 19.39 4.08
CA SER A 62 -8.13 18.63 4.32
C SER A 62 -9.38 19.30 3.73
N ASN A 63 -10.42 18.53 3.43
CA ASN A 63 -11.71 19.04 2.94
C ASN A 63 -11.58 19.85 1.64
N ASN A 64 -10.89 19.29 0.66
CA ASN A 64 -10.74 19.88 -0.69
C ASN A 64 -11.17 18.85 -1.75
N TRP A 65 -10.94 19.14 -3.03
CA TRP A 65 -11.29 18.27 -4.17
C TRP A 65 -10.05 17.87 -4.98
N ILE A 66 -8.92 17.64 -4.30
CA ILE A 66 -7.66 17.31 -4.96
C ILE A 66 -7.73 15.86 -5.46
N PRO A 67 -7.58 15.60 -6.77
CA PRO A 67 -7.75 14.26 -7.34
C PRO A 67 -6.47 13.41 -7.34
N ARG A 68 -5.30 14.05 -7.30
CA ARG A 68 -3.99 13.37 -7.33
C ARG A 68 -2.89 14.22 -6.70
N ILE A 69 -1.85 13.55 -6.23
CA ILE A 69 -0.59 14.16 -5.79
C ILE A 69 0.44 13.93 -6.91
N PRO A 70 1.02 14.98 -7.51
CA PRO A 70 2.12 14.84 -8.45
C PRO A 70 3.33 14.18 -7.77
N SER A 71 4.02 13.27 -8.48
CA SER A 71 5.14 12.49 -7.95
C SER A 71 6.34 13.35 -7.51
N ASP A 72 6.48 14.53 -8.10
CA ASP A 72 7.55 15.50 -7.85
C ASP A 72 7.22 16.49 -6.72
N PHE A 73 5.95 16.59 -6.31
CA PHE A 73 5.50 17.57 -5.32
C PHE A 73 6.28 17.46 -4.00
N LEU A 74 6.41 16.25 -3.46
CA LEU A 74 7.07 16.01 -2.16
C LEU A 74 8.60 15.94 -2.25
N VAL A 75 9.18 16.04 -3.45
CA VAL A 75 10.63 16.17 -3.63
C VAL A 75 11.11 17.53 -3.11
N LEU A 76 10.26 18.56 -3.28
CA LEU A 76 10.57 19.94 -2.88
C LEU A 76 10.42 20.18 -1.38
N TYR A 77 9.56 19.41 -0.69
CA TYR A 77 9.21 19.60 0.73
C TYR A 77 9.83 18.53 1.63
N SER A 78 11.16 18.46 1.64
CA SER A 78 11.92 17.44 2.41
C SER A 78 11.81 17.60 3.94
N ASP A 79 11.45 18.79 4.42
CA ASP A 79 11.25 19.11 5.84
C ASP A 79 9.84 18.81 6.36
N LEU A 80 8.95 18.30 5.51
CA LEU A 80 7.57 18.01 5.87
C LEU A 80 7.49 16.92 6.95
N VAL A 81 6.80 17.23 8.05
CA VAL A 81 6.61 16.34 9.22
C VAL A 81 5.16 15.86 9.31
N TYR A 82 4.21 16.69 8.91
CA TYR A 82 2.78 16.44 9.04
C TYR A 82 2.06 16.79 7.74
N LEU A 83 1.36 15.82 7.15
CA LEU A 83 0.56 16.01 5.94
C LEU A 83 -0.87 15.50 6.17
N ASP A 84 -1.85 16.41 6.12
CA ASP A 84 -3.28 16.06 6.16
C ASP A 84 -3.91 16.30 4.79
N LEU A 85 -4.30 15.21 4.13
CA LEU A 85 -5.01 15.18 2.85
C LEU A 85 -6.38 14.53 2.99
N ARG A 86 -6.91 14.46 4.21
CA ARG A 86 -8.20 13.85 4.49
C ARG A 86 -9.35 14.55 3.76
N ASN A 87 -10.37 13.80 3.41
CA ASN A 87 -11.56 14.34 2.75
C ASN A 87 -11.20 15.10 1.46
N ASN A 88 -10.54 14.39 0.55
CA ASN A 88 -10.21 14.84 -0.79
C ASN A 88 -10.77 13.83 -1.81
N SER A 89 -10.38 13.95 -3.08
CA SER A 89 -10.82 13.07 -4.16
C SER A 89 -9.69 12.20 -4.70
N LEU A 90 -8.68 11.89 -3.87
CA LEU A 90 -7.51 11.12 -4.29
C LEU A 90 -7.92 9.71 -4.70
N SER A 91 -7.65 9.32 -5.94
CA SER A 91 -7.97 7.98 -6.45
C SER A 91 -6.80 7.00 -6.35
N GLN A 92 -5.57 7.49 -6.49
CA GLN A 92 -4.34 6.71 -6.49
C GLN A 92 -3.18 7.55 -5.94
N ILE A 93 -2.13 6.87 -5.50
CA ILE A 93 -0.87 7.48 -5.09
C ILE A 93 0.25 6.76 -5.83
N GLU A 94 0.97 7.49 -6.67
CA GLU A 94 2.03 6.92 -7.48
C GLU A 94 3.16 6.37 -6.60
N PRO A 95 3.75 5.21 -6.94
CA PRO A 95 4.93 4.69 -6.27
C PRO A 95 6.04 5.73 -6.20
N GLY A 96 6.65 5.89 -5.03
CA GLY A 96 7.75 6.83 -4.82
C GLY A 96 7.31 8.27 -4.53
N THR A 97 6.02 8.61 -4.61
CA THR A 97 5.51 9.96 -4.27
C THR A 97 6.00 10.44 -2.90
N LEU A 98 6.11 9.52 -1.92
CA LEU A 98 6.53 9.83 -0.54
C LEU A 98 7.98 9.40 -0.23
N SER A 99 8.75 8.96 -1.22
CA SER A 99 10.08 8.39 -1.02
C SER A 99 11.11 9.38 -0.47
N THR A 100 10.96 10.67 -0.82
CA THR A 100 11.88 11.75 -0.42
C THR A 100 11.54 12.37 0.93
N SER A 101 10.33 12.15 1.45
CA SER A 101 9.83 12.75 2.70
C SER A 101 10.38 12.01 3.94
N SER A 102 11.70 12.08 4.12
CA SER A 102 12.44 11.38 5.19
C SER A 102 12.09 11.84 6.61
N ARG A 103 11.42 12.98 6.77
CA ARG A 103 11.00 13.55 8.07
C ARG A 103 9.50 13.41 8.35
N LEU A 104 8.74 12.83 7.43
CA LEU A 104 7.30 12.72 7.55
C LEU A 104 6.93 11.74 8.67
N VAL A 105 6.31 12.26 9.73
CA VAL A 105 5.91 11.48 10.90
C VAL A 105 4.44 11.07 10.84
N PHE A 106 3.60 11.91 10.24
CA PHE A 106 2.16 11.71 10.20
C PHE A 106 1.62 11.98 8.78
N LEU A 107 0.85 11.02 8.28
CA LEU A 107 0.17 11.09 7.00
C LEU A 107 -1.30 10.68 7.15
N ASP A 108 -2.21 11.59 6.84
CA ASP A 108 -3.66 11.33 6.78
C ASP A 108 -4.16 11.36 5.34
N LEU A 109 -4.58 10.20 4.86
CA LEU A 109 -5.21 9.98 3.55
C LEU A 109 -6.64 9.47 3.70
N GLY A 110 -7.23 9.60 4.90
CA GLY A 110 -8.55 9.09 5.17
C GLY A 110 -9.65 9.83 4.39
N SER A 111 -10.81 9.19 4.20
CA SER A 111 -11.94 9.81 3.47
C SER A 111 -11.57 10.27 2.06
N ASN A 112 -10.86 9.44 1.31
CA ASN A 112 -10.52 9.67 -0.10
C ASN A 112 -11.17 8.59 -0.98
N ASN A 113 -10.79 8.54 -2.25
CA ASN A 113 -11.31 7.61 -3.25
C ASN A 113 -10.28 6.53 -3.65
N LEU A 114 -9.35 6.20 -2.75
CA LEU A 114 -8.22 5.32 -3.06
C LEU A 114 -8.74 3.93 -3.44
N THR A 115 -8.20 3.35 -4.52
CA THR A 115 -8.61 2.01 -4.98
C THR A 115 -7.63 0.92 -4.57
N GLU A 116 -6.34 1.24 -4.57
CA GLU A 116 -5.27 0.31 -4.21
C GLU A 116 -4.08 1.01 -3.58
N ILE A 117 -3.35 0.28 -2.74
CA ILE A 117 -2.02 0.66 -2.25
C ILE A 117 -1.01 -0.32 -2.81
N SER A 118 -0.20 0.15 -3.75
CA SER A 118 0.80 -0.64 -4.45
C SER A 118 2.13 -0.67 -3.66
N LYS A 119 3.03 -1.55 -4.09
CA LYS A 119 4.38 -1.61 -3.52
C LYS A 119 5.11 -0.28 -3.80
N GLY A 120 5.78 0.26 -2.79
CA GLY A 120 6.61 1.45 -2.96
C GLY A 120 5.83 2.78 -2.96
N THR A 121 4.51 2.78 -2.78
CA THR A 121 3.71 4.01 -2.57
C THR A 121 4.31 4.93 -1.51
N PHE A 122 4.74 4.34 -0.38
CA PHE A 122 5.33 5.09 0.74
C PHE A 122 6.88 5.12 0.73
N GLY A 123 7.52 4.49 -0.27
CA GLY A 123 8.98 4.38 -0.35
C GLY A 123 9.63 3.86 0.94
N GLU A 124 10.81 4.40 1.27
CA GLU A 124 11.49 4.14 2.54
C GLU A 124 11.24 5.27 3.57
N SER A 125 9.97 5.63 3.80
CA SER A 125 9.63 6.63 4.82
C SER A 125 9.82 6.08 6.24
N ARG A 126 11.08 6.02 6.68
CA ARG A 126 11.49 5.40 7.95
C ARG A 126 11.00 6.18 9.17
N SER A 127 10.69 7.46 9.03
CA SER A 127 10.21 8.32 10.12
C SER A 127 8.70 8.28 10.34
N LEU A 128 7.95 7.65 9.44
CA LEU A 128 6.49 7.62 9.52
C LEU A 128 6.07 6.82 10.75
N ILE A 129 5.34 7.47 11.66
CA ILE A 129 4.83 6.88 12.91
C ILE A 129 3.35 6.52 12.78
N LYS A 130 2.60 7.34 12.06
CA LYS A 130 1.15 7.19 11.95
C LYS A 130 0.68 7.38 10.52
N LEU A 131 -0.03 6.37 10.01
CA LEU A 131 -0.60 6.33 8.68
C LEU A 131 -2.10 6.05 8.77
N ARG A 132 -2.90 6.97 8.23
CA ARG A 132 -4.35 6.80 8.13
C ARG A 132 -4.79 6.64 6.69
N LEU A 133 -5.44 5.52 6.43
CA LEU A 133 -6.02 5.13 5.15
C LEU A 133 -7.50 4.75 5.31
N GLY A 134 -8.11 5.03 6.46
CA GLY A 134 -9.49 4.66 6.74
C GLY A 134 -10.52 5.45 5.93
N SER A 135 -11.73 4.90 5.79
CA SER A 135 -12.84 5.53 5.07
C SER A 135 -12.56 5.81 3.59
N ASN A 136 -11.80 4.95 2.92
CA ASN A 136 -11.65 4.90 1.47
C ASN A 136 -12.55 3.79 0.91
N PRO A 137 -13.80 4.11 0.49
CA PRO A 137 -14.82 3.10 0.18
C PRO A 137 -14.50 2.21 -1.04
N TYR A 138 -13.52 2.59 -1.86
CA TYR A 138 -13.08 1.80 -3.03
C TYR A 138 -11.77 1.05 -2.79
N LEU A 139 -11.15 1.20 -1.62
CA LEU A 139 -9.85 0.58 -1.35
C LEU A 139 -10.05 -0.91 -1.09
N SER A 140 -9.80 -1.71 -2.12
CA SER A 140 -10.03 -3.16 -2.10
C SER A 140 -8.75 -3.99 -2.15
N ARG A 141 -7.60 -3.37 -2.46
CA ARG A 141 -6.31 -4.07 -2.61
C ARG A 141 -5.19 -3.34 -1.90
N VAL A 142 -4.47 -4.07 -1.05
CA VAL A 142 -3.22 -3.63 -0.42
C VAL A 142 -2.17 -4.69 -0.72
N SER A 143 -1.07 -4.29 -1.37
CA SER A 143 0.05 -5.18 -1.67
C SER A 143 0.70 -5.71 -0.38
N LYS A 144 1.20 -6.96 -0.38
CA LYS A 144 2.01 -7.50 0.74
C LYS A 144 3.25 -6.66 1.06
N ASP A 145 3.76 -5.92 0.08
CA ASP A 145 4.95 -5.09 0.23
C ASP A 145 4.57 -3.59 0.21
N ALA A 146 3.30 -3.26 0.43
CA ALA A 146 2.80 -1.88 0.42
C ALA A 146 3.49 -1.01 1.48
N PHE A 147 3.70 -1.57 2.67
CA PHE A 147 4.26 -0.87 3.83
C PHE A 147 5.74 -1.21 4.07
N GLN A 148 6.41 -1.77 3.06
CA GLN A 148 7.82 -2.12 3.12
C GLN A 148 8.66 -0.86 3.43
N GLY A 149 9.55 -0.93 4.42
CA GLY A 149 10.45 0.19 4.78
C GLY A 149 9.90 1.15 5.84
N LEU A 150 8.64 1.02 6.25
CA LEU A 150 8.02 1.85 7.30
C LEU A 150 8.40 1.36 8.72
N THR A 151 9.69 1.35 9.03
CA THR A 151 10.25 0.72 10.24
C THR A 151 9.80 1.34 11.56
N SER A 152 9.44 2.63 11.56
CA SER A 152 8.97 3.33 12.76
C SER A 152 7.45 3.43 12.88
N LEU A 153 6.69 2.83 11.96
CA LEU A 153 5.23 2.90 11.96
C LEU A 153 4.66 2.21 13.20
N ARG A 154 3.86 2.95 13.98
CA ARG A 154 3.23 2.49 15.23
C ARG A 154 1.73 2.33 15.08
N GLU A 155 1.10 3.17 14.26
CA GLU A 155 -0.35 3.22 14.10
C GLU A 155 -0.72 3.14 12.62
N LEU A 156 -1.47 2.10 12.26
CA LEU A 156 -2.00 1.88 10.93
C LEU A 156 -3.53 1.80 10.99
N GLU A 157 -4.20 2.75 10.36
CA GLU A 157 -5.66 2.84 10.32
C GLU A 157 -6.15 2.47 8.91
N LEU A 158 -6.79 1.30 8.77
CA LEU A 158 -7.33 0.73 7.53
C LEU A 158 -8.84 0.43 7.65
N GLU A 159 -9.52 1.02 8.62
CA GLU A 159 -10.93 0.81 8.87
C GLU A 159 -11.84 1.43 7.80
N ARG A 160 -13.06 0.89 7.65
CA ARG A 160 -14.09 1.42 6.74
C ARG A 160 -13.62 1.54 5.29
N ASN A 161 -12.93 0.51 4.80
CA ASN A 161 -12.52 0.37 3.41
C ASN A 161 -13.31 -0.78 2.74
N ALA A 162 -12.94 -1.18 1.52
CA ALA A 162 -13.54 -2.30 0.79
C ALA A 162 -12.64 -3.55 0.78
N LEU A 163 -11.85 -3.75 1.83
CA LEU A 163 -10.92 -4.88 1.91
C LEU A 163 -11.68 -6.19 2.20
N SER A 164 -11.63 -7.12 1.24
CA SER A 164 -12.13 -8.50 1.44
C SER A 164 -11.08 -9.44 2.03
N GLY A 165 -9.80 -9.07 1.94
CA GLY A 165 -8.68 -9.81 2.51
C GLY A 165 -7.43 -8.92 2.54
N LEU A 166 -6.50 -9.24 3.44
CA LEU A 166 -5.23 -8.55 3.58
C LEU A 166 -4.12 -9.59 3.79
N GLN A 167 -3.07 -9.50 2.99
CA GLN A 167 -1.94 -10.41 3.10
C GLN A 167 -1.11 -10.06 4.35
N VAL A 168 -0.84 -11.05 5.21
CA VAL A 168 -0.06 -10.86 6.45
C VAL A 168 1.30 -10.24 6.20
N GLY A 169 1.90 -10.49 5.02
CA GLY A 169 3.15 -9.86 4.59
C GLY A 169 3.16 -8.34 4.76
N ALA A 170 2.01 -7.67 4.53
CA ALA A 170 1.88 -6.23 4.70
C ALA A 170 2.05 -5.78 6.16
N LEU A 171 1.61 -6.61 7.12
CA LEU A 171 1.63 -6.30 8.54
C LEU A 171 2.90 -6.83 9.24
N SER A 172 3.40 -8.00 8.82
CA SER A 172 4.58 -8.62 9.41
C SER A 172 5.88 -7.85 9.16
N GLN A 173 5.89 -6.97 8.15
CA GLN A 173 7.03 -6.11 7.82
C GLN A 173 7.13 -4.86 8.72
N LEU A 174 6.25 -4.69 9.70
CA LEU A 174 6.17 -3.49 10.55
C LEU A 174 6.60 -3.80 12.00
N PRO A 175 7.91 -3.68 12.33
CA PRO A 175 8.43 -4.10 13.63
C PRO A 175 7.96 -3.23 14.80
N SER A 176 7.66 -1.96 14.55
CA SER A 176 7.25 -1.00 15.58
C SER A 176 5.73 -0.90 15.76
N LEU A 177 4.96 -1.73 15.06
CA LEU A 177 3.50 -1.60 14.99
C LEU A 177 2.85 -1.94 16.35
N ARG A 178 2.05 -0.99 16.84
CA ARG A 178 1.37 -1.08 18.15
C ARG A 178 -0.15 -1.10 18.03
N LEU A 179 -0.69 -0.42 17.03
CA LEU A 179 -2.12 -0.26 16.84
C LEU A 179 -2.49 -0.48 15.37
N VAL A 180 -3.48 -1.34 15.14
CA VAL A 180 -4.06 -1.57 13.82
C VAL A 180 -5.58 -1.50 13.91
N ARG A 181 -6.19 -0.73 13.01
CA ARG A 181 -7.65 -0.65 12.84
C ARG A 181 -8.05 -1.28 11.52
N LEU A 182 -9.00 -2.20 11.57
CA LEU A 182 -9.44 -3.02 10.43
C LEU A 182 -10.97 -3.15 10.37
N GLU A 183 -11.67 -2.54 11.32
CA GLU A 183 -13.12 -2.58 11.44
C GLU A 183 -13.84 -1.99 10.23
N GLY A 184 -15.08 -2.42 9.97
CA GLY A 184 -15.89 -1.89 8.86
C GLY A 184 -15.37 -2.24 7.46
N ASN A 185 -14.61 -3.32 7.32
CA ASN A 185 -14.23 -3.88 6.02
C ASN A 185 -15.04 -5.15 5.72
N PRO A 186 -15.38 -5.44 4.45
CA PRO A 186 -16.13 -6.62 4.04
C PRO A 186 -15.26 -7.89 4.01
N TRP A 187 -14.64 -8.25 5.14
CA TRP A 187 -13.75 -9.41 5.25
C TRP A 187 -14.45 -10.70 4.81
N VAL A 188 -13.76 -11.52 4.02
CA VAL A 188 -14.24 -12.83 3.59
C VAL A 188 -13.40 -13.91 4.28
N CYS A 189 -14.03 -14.68 5.18
CA CYS A 189 -13.36 -15.73 5.95
C CYS A 189 -13.16 -17.01 5.11
N ASN A 190 -12.29 -16.91 4.11
CA ASN A 190 -11.84 -18.01 3.27
C ASN A 190 -10.37 -18.39 3.59
N CYS A 191 -9.77 -19.25 2.76
CA CYS A 191 -8.38 -19.69 2.94
C CYS A 191 -7.35 -18.57 2.85
N ASN A 192 -7.61 -17.51 2.08
CA ASN A 192 -6.71 -16.36 2.01
C ASN A 192 -6.74 -15.53 3.31
N PHE A 193 -7.86 -15.58 4.05
CA PHE A 193 -8.01 -14.92 5.34
C PHE A 193 -7.40 -15.72 6.49
N ALA A 194 -7.20 -17.03 6.34
CA ALA A 194 -6.68 -17.91 7.41
C ALA A 194 -5.38 -17.40 8.04
N ASN A 195 -4.42 -16.95 7.22
CA ASN A 195 -3.17 -16.40 7.72
C ASN A 195 -3.38 -15.10 8.50
N LEU A 196 -4.26 -14.22 8.00
CA LEU A 196 -4.61 -12.98 8.68
C LEU A 196 -5.32 -13.27 10.00
N PHE A 197 -6.24 -14.23 10.04
CA PHE A 197 -6.90 -14.68 11.27
C PHE A 197 -5.89 -15.10 12.33
N THR A 198 -4.92 -15.96 11.99
CA THR A 198 -3.86 -16.38 12.92
C THR A 198 -3.08 -15.16 13.45
N TRP A 199 -2.67 -14.27 12.54
CA TRP A 199 -1.95 -13.04 12.93
C TRP A 199 -2.78 -12.16 13.88
N LEU A 200 -4.09 -12.00 13.61
CA LEU A 200 -5.01 -11.21 14.44
C LEU A 200 -5.17 -11.80 15.83
N MET A 201 -5.27 -13.12 15.93
CA MET A 201 -5.38 -13.82 17.21
C MET A 201 -4.11 -13.70 18.05
N GLU A 202 -2.93 -13.84 17.42
CA GLU A 202 -1.62 -13.66 18.07
C GLU A 202 -1.38 -12.20 18.49
N ASN A 203 -1.88 -11.23 17.72
CA ASN A 203 -1.67 -9.80 17.91
C ASN A 203 -2.90 -9.07 18.47
N ARG A 204 -3.80 -9.78 19.17
CA ARG A 204 -5.08 -9.21 19.66
C ARG A 204 -4.93 -7.92 20.47
N HIS A 205 -3.83 -7.77 21.20
CA HIS A 205 -3.50 -6.57 21.98
C HIS A 205 -3.26 -5.31 21.12
N LYS A 206 -2.99 -5.46 19.81
CA LYS A 206 -2.81 -4.35 18.86
C LYS A 206 -4.13 -3.84 18.27
N LEU A 207 -5.24 -4.52 18.55
CA LEU A 207 -6.56 -4.15 18.06
C LEU A 207 -7.35 -3.46 19.18
N PRO A 208 -7.56 -2.14 19.12
CA PRO A 208 -8.27 -1.40 20.16
C PRO A 208 -9.75 -1.80 20.22
N ASN A 209 -10.35 -2.11 19.07
CA ASN A 209 -11.70 -2.66 18.94
C ASN A 209 -11.56 -4.07 18.35
N GLY A 210 -11.76 -5.10 19.18
CA GLY A 210 -11.60 -6.50 18.78
C GLY A 210 -12.78 -7.11 18.00
N ASP A 211 -13.82 -6.32 17.75
CA ASP A 211 -15.07 -6.76 17.12
C ASP A 211 -14.96 -6.68 15.60
N LEU A 212 -14.14 -7.58 15.05
CA LEU A 212 -14.09 -7.80 13.62
C LEU A 212 -15.12 -8.85 13.23
N GLU A 213 -15.83 -8.56 12.15
CA GLU A 213 -16.79 -9.45 11.52
C GLU A 213 -16.31 -9.84 10.13
N CYS A 214 -16.63 -11.05 9.70
CA CYS A 214 -16.36 -11.50 8.34
C CYS A 214 -17.53 -12.33 7.80
N SER A 215 -17.66 -12.33 6.48
CA SER A 215 -18.63 -13.16 5.76
C SER A 215 -18.06 -14.54 5.44
N LEU A 216 -18.88 -15.57 5.61
CA LEU A 216 -18.55 -16.93 5.18
C LEU A 216 -18.84 -17.09 3.68
N PRO A 217 -17.90 -17.62 2.86
CA PRO A 217 -18.03 -17.64 1.41
C PRO A 217 -19.17 -18.53 0.87
N MET A 218 -19.62 -19.53 1.64
CA MET A 218 -20.67 -20.46 1.19
C MET A 218 -22.09 -20.03 1.58
N ASP A 219 -22.26 -19.39 2.75
CA ASP A 219 -23.57 -19.03 3.29
C ASP A 219 -23.86 -17.52 3.25
N GLY A 220 -22.85 -16.68 2.97
CA GLY A 220 -22.96 -15.22 3.04
C GLY A 220 -23.21 -14.67 4.46
N ARG A 221 -23.34 -15.56 5.46
CA ARG A 221 -23.58 -15.20 6.85
C ARG A 221 -22.36 -14.50 7.43
N THR A 222 -22.60 -13.37 8.08
CA THR A 222 -21.59 -12.65 8.85
C THR A 222 -21.41 -13.32 10.21
N VAL A 223 -20.14 -13.53 10.60
CA VAL A 223 -19.75 -14.11 11.88
C VAL A 223 -18.65 -13.26 12.52
N ALA A 224 -18.68 -13.16 13.84
CA ALA A 224 -17.63 -12.47 14.59
C ALA A 224 -16.36 -13.34 14.64
N LEU A 225 -15.18 -12.72 14.61
CA LEU A 225 -13.90 -13.44 14.69
C LEU A 225 -13.77 -14.28 15.98
N SER A 226 -14.40 -13.87 17.08
CA SER A 226 -14.41 -14.61 18.34
C SER A 226 -15.11 -15.97 18.26
N GLN A 227 -15.99 -16.18 17.28
CA GLN A 227 -16.71 -17.43 17.06
C GLN A 227 -15.94 -18.40 16.18
N LEU A 228 -14.88 -17.93 15.52
CA LEU A 228 -14.03 -18.74 14.66
C LEU A 228 -12.90 -19.34 15.46
N SER A 229 -12.49 -20.54 15.07
CA SER A 229 -11.29 -21.20 15.59
C SER A 229 -10.35 -21.53 14.44
N GLN A 230 -9.12 -21.92 14.76
CA GLN A 230 -8.18 -22.38 13.74
C GLN A 230 -8.69 -23.62 12.99
N GLU A 231 -9.56 -24.42 13.63
CA GLU A 231 -10.23 -25.56 12.99
C GLU A 231 -11.19 -25.14 11.87
N SER A 232 -11.80 -23.95 11.99
CA SER A 232 -12.65 -23.37 10.93
C SER A 232 -11.88 -23.21 9.61
N PHE A 233 -10.55 -23.09 9.67
CA PHE A 233 -9.67 -22.97 8.52
C PHE A 233 -8.86 -24.23 8.20
N ARG A 234 -9.09 -25.38 8.89
CA ARG A 234 -8.30 -26.60 8.71
C ARG A 234 -8.28 -27.12 7.27
N LYS A 235 -9.39 -27.00 6.55
CA LYS A 235 -9.50 -27.39 5.12
C LYS A 235 -8.58 -26.57 4.20
N CYS A 236 -8.12 -25.41 4.64
CA CYS A 236 -7.23 -24.54 3.88
C CYS A 236 -5.75 -24.88 4.05
N GLN A 237 -5.43 -25.74 5.02
CA GLN A 237 -4.07 -26.07 5.41
C GLN A 237 -3.57 -27.36 4.74
N GLU A 238 -4.33 -27.94 3.81
CA GLU A 238 -3.82 -28.96 2.89
C GLU A 238 -2.87 -28.30 1.88
N THR A 239 -1.65 -28.04 2.35
CA THR A 239 -0.44 -28.09 1.53
C THR A 239 -0.39 -29.44 0.83
N LEU A 240 0.02 -29.46 -0.44
CA LEU A 240 0.08 -30.65 -1.33
C LEU A 240 -0.02 -31.97 -0.56
N THR A 241 -1.08 -32.72 -0.82
CA THR A 241 -1.26 -34.02 -0.18
C THR A 241 -0.02 -34.89 -0.43
N LEU A 242 0.28 -35.84 0.46
CA LEU A 242 1.37 -36.80 0.23
C LEU A 242 1.23 -37.45 -1.16
N THR A 243 -0.01 -37.68 -1.61
CA THR A 243 -0.34 -38.14 -2.96
C THR A 243 0.09 -37.16 -4.05
N ASP A 244 -0.16 -35.85 -3.91
CA ASP A 244 0.29 -34.85 -4.88
C ASP A 244 1.82 -34.77 -4.93
N LEU A 245 2.49 -34.84 -3.78
CA LEU A 245 3.96 -34.87 -3.71
C LEU A 245 4.53 -36.14 -4.37
N LEU A 246 3.92 -37.29 -4.11
CA LEU A 246 4.31 -38.55 -4.74
C LEU A 246 4.08 -38.50 -6.25
N ILE A 247 2.97 -37.93 -6.73
CA ILE A 247 2.70 -37.75 -8.17
C ILE A 247 3.78 -36.86 -8.81
N ILE A 248 4.16 -35.75 -8.17
CA ILE A 248 5.22 -34.86 -8.67
C ILE A 248 6.57 -35.59 -8.72
N ILE A 249 6.92 -36.35 -7.68
CA ILE A 249 8.20 -37.10 -7.63
C ILE A 249 8.22 -38.21 -8.69
N PHE A 250 7.16 -39.03 -8.78
CA PHE A 250 7.09 -40.14 -9.74
C PHE A 250 7.04 -39.65 -11.19
N SER A 251 6.30 -38.58 -11.46
CA SER A 251 6.28 -37.98 -12.80
C SER A 251 7.64 -37.42 -13.20
N GLY A 252 8.36 -36.75 -12.27
CA GLY A 252 9.73 -36.29 -12.50
C GLY A 252 10.70 -37.43 -12.82
N ILE A 253 10.71 -38.49 -12.01
CA ILE A 253 11.57 -39.67 -12.21
C ILE A 253 11.25 -40.35 -13.55
N SER A 254 9.97 -40.53 -13.86
CA SER A 254 9.53 -41.17 -15.11
C SER A 254 10.03 -40.43 -16.36
N VAL A 255 9.91 -39.09 -16.36
CA VAL A 255 10.40 -38.25 -17.47
C VAL A 255 11.92 -38.35 -17.59
N SER A 256 12.66 -38.30 -16.47
CA SER A 256 14.13 -38.44 -16.50
C SER A 256 14.58 -39.81 -17.04
N VAL A 257 13.95 -40.90 -16.59
CA VAL A 257 14.27 -42.26 -17.07
C VAL A 257 13.97 -42.39 -18.57
N ALA A 258 12.82 -41.90 -19.02
CA ALA A 258 12.46 -41.91 -20.44
C ALA A 258 13.47 -41.14 -21.30
N ALA A 259 13.93 -39.98 -20.84
CA ALA A 259 14.91 -39.17 -21.54
C ALA A 259 16.30 -39.86 -21.62
N ILE A 260 16.75 -40.50 -20.53
CA ILE A 260 18.01 -41.25 -20.51
C ILE A 260 17.95 -42.43 -21.47
N MET A 261 16.85 -43.19 -21.44
CA MET A 261 16.66 -44.34 -22.34
C MET A 261 16.62 -43.90 -23.81
N ALA A 262 15.86 -42.84 -24.13
CA ALA A 262 15.80 -42.30 -25.49
C ALA A 262 17.18 -41.85 -25.97
N SER A 263 17.95 -41.17 -25.12
CA SER A 263 19.31 -40.73 -25.43
C SER A 263 20.26 -41.90 -25.69
N PHE A 264 20.16 -42.96 -24.88
CA PHE A 264 20.95 -44.17 -25.06
C PHE A 264 20.62 -44.90 -26.38
N PHE A 265 19.34 -45.01 -26.73
CA PHE A 265 18.92 -45.60 -28.00
C PHE A 265 19.39 -44.78 -29.21
N LEU A 266 19.30 -43.45 -29.14
CA LEU A 266 19.84 -42.56 -30.18
C LEU A 266 21.35 -42.70 -30.32
N ALA A 267 22.10 -42.72 -29.22
CA ALA A 267 23.55 -42.93 -29.27
C ALA A 267 23.92 -44.30 -29.89
N SER A 268 23.21 -45.36 -29.48
CA SER A 268 23.43 -46.73 -29.98
C SER A 268 23.14 -46.84 -31.48
N THR A 269 22.04 -46.25 -31.94
CA THR A 269 21.68 -46.25 -33.37
C THR A 269 22.70 -45.46 -34.21
N VAL A 270 23.13 -44.29 -33.74
CA VAL A 270 24.19 -43.51 -34.41
C VAL A 270 25.49 -44.31 -34.51
N HIS A 271 25.90 -44.98 -33.43
CA HIS A 271 27.10 -45.81 -33.43
C HIS A 271 26.99 -46.99 -34.41
N CYS A 272 25.81 -47.63 -34.49
CA CYS A 272 25.53 -48.66 -35.49
C CYS A 272 25.63 -48.13 -36.92
N PHE A 273 25.02 -46.98 -37.23
CA PHE A 273 25.11 -46.34 -38.54
C PHE A 273 26.55 -45.96 -38.92
N GLN A 274 27.33 -45.42 -37.98
CA GLN A 274 28.74 -45.10 -38.22
C GLN A 274 29.58 -46.34 -38.53
N ARG A 275 29.33 -47.45 -37.81
CA ARG A 275 30.05 -48.71 -38.04
C ARG A 275 29.67 -49.34 -39.38
N TRP A 276 28.38 -49.29 -39.74
CA TRP A 276 27.90 -49.81 -41.03
C TRP A 276 28.43 -48.99 -42.21
N SER A 277 28.46 -47.66 -42.10
CA SER A 277 29.04 -46.77 -43.11
C SER A 277 30.55 -46.98 -43.29
N LYS A 278 31.30 -47.28 -42.22
CA LYS A 278 32.73 -47.63 -42.34
C LYS A 278 32.95 -48.99 -43.00
N GLY A 279 32.12 -49.99 -42.71
CA GLY A 279 32.18 -51.29 -43.39
C GLY A 279 31.93 -51.16 -44.90
N SER A 280 30.91 -50.38 -45.28
CA SER A 280 30.60 -50.13 -46.70
C SER A 280 31.70 -49.39 -47.46
N LYS A 281 32.62 -48.66 -46.79
CA LYS A 281 33.77 -48.02 -47.45
C LYS A 281 35.01 -48.90 -47.55
N GLY A 282 35.15 -49.89 -46.65
CA GLY A 282 36.25 -50.87 -46.72
C GLY A 282 36.06 -51.87 -47.86
N ASP A 283 34.81 -52.20 -48.17
CA ASP A 283 34.48 -53.14 -49.27
C ASP A 283 34.64 -52.50 -50.67
N ASP A 284 34.68 -51.17 -50.77
CA ASP A 284 34.89 -50.46 -52.04
C ASP A 284 36.40 -50.28 -52.38
N GLU A 285 37.29 -50.22 -51.38
CA GLU A 285 38.74 -50.03 -51.59
C GLU A 285 39.51 -51.34 -51.88
N GLU A 286 38.94 -52.52 -51.65
CA GLU A 286 39.56 -53.83 -51.95
C GLU A 286 39.30 -54.31 -53.40
N SER A 287 38.74 -53.46 -54.25
CA SER A 287 38.41 -53.77 -55.65
C SER A 287 39.30 -53.07 -56.71
N GLU A 288 40.31 -52.31 -56.28
CA GLU A 288 41.32 -51.67 -57.15
C GLU A 288 42.76 -51.95 -56.67
N GLU A 289 43.25 -53.18 -56.79
CA GLU A 289 44.70 -53.48 -56.92
C GLU A 289 44.95 -54.84 -57.59
#